data_AF-A0A949V671-F1
#
_entry.id   AF-A0A949V671-F1
#
_cell.length_a   1.000
_cell.length_b   1.000
_cell.length_c   1.000
_cell.angle_alpha   90.00
_cell.angle_beta   90.00
_cell.angle_gamma   90.00
#
_symmetry.space_group_name_H-M   'P 1'
#
loop_
_entity.id
_entity.type
_entity.pdbx_description
1 polymer ?
#
loop_
_entity_poly.entity_id
_entity_poly.type
_entity_poly.pdbx_seq_one_letter_code
_entity_poly.pdbx_strand_id
1 'polypeptide(L)'
;RGHILLAEVRDERFSIVRPGKNGFELLAEVDLQPLAADERKRAAARILSQASGGKSFLVYLCLPAERALRKTLRLPLAVEENLRQTLAFELDRQTPFKVEQVYFDCILR
;
A
#
# COMPACT_ATOMS: atom_id res chain seq x y z
N ARG A 1 -20.56 5.85 -9.79
CA ARG A 1 -19.16 6.23 -9.53
C ARG A 1 -18.83 5.77 -8.12
N GLY A 2 -18.00 4.75 -7.97
CA GLY A 2 -17.69 4.18 -6.65
C GLY A 2 -17.10 5.26 -5.75
N HIS A 3 -17.58 5.34 -4.52
CA HIS A 3 -17.00 6.24 -3.54
C HIS A 3 -15.67 5.63 -3.09
N ILE A 4 -14.55 6.28 -3.41
CA ILE A 4 -13.20 5.80 -3.08
C ILE A 4 -12.69 6.55 -1.86
N LEU A 5 -12.07 5.83 -0.92
CA LEU A 5 -11.20 6.38 0.11
C LEU A 5 -9.79 5.85 -0.09
N LEU A 6 -8.81 6.69 0.21
CA LEU A 6 -7.42 6.28 0.29
C LEU A 6 -7.02 6.32 1.76
N ALA A 7 -6.36 5.27 2.21
CA ALA A 7 -5.82 5.18 3.56
C ALA A 7 -4.30 5.13 3.47
N GLU A 8 -3.59 5.90 4.28
CA GLU A 8 -2.12 5.95 4.29
C GLU A 8 -1.62 5.78 5.73
N VAL A 9 -0.45 5.14 5.88
CA VAL A 9 0.32 5.18 7.13
C VAL A 9 1.61 5.95 6.86
N ARG A 10 1.76 7.12 7.47
CA ARG A 10 2.95 7.98 7.35
C ARG A 10 3.32 8.50 8.73
N ASP A 11 4.60 8.39 9.10
CA ASP A 11 5.15 8.90 10.36
C ASP A 11 4.32 8.49 11.60
N GLU A 12 3.99 7.20 11.69
CA GLU A 12 3.17 6.62 12.76
C GLU A 12 1.73 7.15 12.84
N ARG A 13 1.24 7.84 11.81
CA ARG A 13 -0.15 8.27 11.71
C ARG A 13 -0.89 7.50 10.64
N PHE A 14 -2.12 7.14 10.93
CA PHE A 14 -3.05 6.56 9.96
C PHE A 14 -4.05 7.62 9.54
N SER A 15 -4.06 7.95 8.26
CA SER A 15 -4.92 8.97 7.68
C SER A 15 -5.86 8.37 6.63
N ILE A 16 -7.03 8.98 6.50
CA ILE A 16 -8.01 8.67 5.46
C ILE A 16 -8.25 9.93 4.67
N VAL A 17 -8.03 9.84 3.37
CA VAL A 17 -8.24 10.93 2.44
C VAL A 17 -9.24 10.55 1.36
N ARG A 18 -10.01 11.55 0.91
CA ARG A 18 -10.91 11.44 -0.23
C ARG A 18 -10.30 12.12 -1.44
N PRO A 19 -10.16 11.43 -2.59
CA PRO A 19 -9.76 12.08 -3.82
C PRO A 19 -10.88 13.01 -4.31
N GLY A 20 -10.54 14.28 -4.53
CA GLY A 20 -11.40 15.31 -5.08
C GLY A 20 -10.88 15.82 -6.42
N LYS A 21 -11.55 16.83 -6.99
CA LYS A 21 -11.13 17.42 -8.28
C LYS A 21 -9.75 18.08 -8.22
N ASN A 22 -9.37 18.61 -7.07
CA ASN A 22 -8.18 19.45 -6.90
C ASN A 22 -7.19 18.86 -5.88
N GLY A 23 -7.16 17.54 -5.72
CA GLY A 23 -6.25 16.85 -4.79
C GLY A 23 -6.98 15.98 -3.78
N PHE A 24 -6.43 15.90 -2.57
CA PHE A 24 -6.90 15.00 -1.52
C PHE A 24 -7.46 15.81 -0.34
N GLU A 25 -8.63 15.39 0.13
CA GLU A 25 -9.27 15.95 1.31
C GLU A 25 -9.08 15.01 2.49
N LEU A 26 -8.40 15.47 3.55
CA LEU A 26 -8.25 14.71 4.78
C LEU A 26 -9.60 14.60 5.50
N LEU A 27 -10.09 13.37 5.68
CA LEU A 27 -11.35 13.10 6.36
C LEU A 27 -11.15 12.75 7.84
N ALA A 28 -10.08 12.02 8.13
CA ALA A 28 -9.73 11.63 9.49
C ALA A 28 -8.24 11.28 9.57
N GLU A 29 -7.67 11.48 10.75
CA GLU A 29 -6.32 11.08 11.09
C GLU A 29 -6.31 10.55 12.53
N VAL A 30 -5.48 9.56 12.80
CA VAL A 30 -5.21 9.07 14.15
C VAL A 30 -3.73 8.77 14.32
N ASP A 31 -3.19 9.18 15.46
CA ASP A 31 -1.86 8.77 15.88
C ASP A 31 -1.88 7.30 16.31
N LEU A 32 -0.98 6.49 15.75
CA LEU A 32 -0.86 5.07 16.08
C LEU A 32 0.06 4.84 17.28
N GLN A 33 0.72 5.88 17.80
CA GLN A 33 1.53 5.80 19.02
C GLN A 33 0.89 6.59 20.17
N PRO A 34 0.97 6.07 21.41
CA PRO A 34 1.67 4.85 21.84
C PRO A 34 0.83 3.56 21.70
N LEU A 35 -0.24 3.56 20.90
CA LEU A 35 -1.24 2.50 20.87
C LEU A 35 -0.62 1.11 20.63
N ALA A 36 -1.12 0.10 21.36
CA ALA A 36 -0.81 -1.30 21.10
C ALA A 36 -1.43 -1.78 19.77
N ALA A 37 -0.97 -2.90 19.22
CA ALA A 37 -1.40 -3.38 17.90
C ALA A 37 -2.93 -3.52 17.76
N ASP A 38 -3.60 -4.09 18.76
CA ASP A 38 -5.07 -4.23 18.74
C ASP A 38 -5.79 -2.88 18.87
N GLU A 39 -5.21 -1.93 19.61
CA GLU A 39 -5.73 -0.58 19.75
C GLU A 39 -5.59 0.20 18.44
N ARG A 40 -4.48 0.05 17.72
CA ARG A 40 -4.28 0.61 16.38
C ARG A 40 -5.35 0.11 15.42
N LYS A 41 -5.62 -1.20 15.41
CA LYS A 41 -6.66 -1.80 14.55
C LYS A 41 -8.05 -1.23 14.86
N ARG A 42 -8.40 -1.11 16.15
CA ARG A 42 -9.68 -0.50 16.57
C ARG A 42 -9.76 0.98 16.21
N ALA A 43 -8.69 1.74 16.42
CA ALA A 43 -8.62 3.15 16.07
C ALA A 43 -8.78 3.38 14.55
N ALA A 44 -8.06 2.61 13.73
CA ALA A 44 -8.17 2.62 12.28
C ALA A 44 -9.59 2.27 11.81
N ALA A 45 -10.17 1.19 12.34
CA ALA A 45 -11.53 0.78 12.01
C ALA A 45 -12.58 1.86 12.38
N ARG A 46 -12.40 2.51 13.54
CA ARG A 46 -13.28 3.61 13.98
C ARG A 46 -13.23 4.79 13.01
N ILE A 47 -12.03 5.25 12.65
CA ILE A 47 -11.92 6.39 11.74
C ILE A 47 -12.37 6.06 10.31
N LEU A 48 -12.18 4.81 9.85
CA LEU A 48 -12.73 4.33 8.57
C LEU A 48 -14.26 4.33 8.57
N SER A 49 -14.87 3.85 9.65
CA SER A 49 -16.32 3.86 9.82
C SER A 49 -16.88 5.29 9.82
N GLN A 50 -16.22 6.20 10.55
CA GLN A 50 -16.62 7.62 10.59
C GLN A 50 -16.47 8.31 9.23
N ALA A 51 -15.35 8.11 8.54
CA ALA A 51 -15.08 8.70 7.23
C ALA A 51 -16.03 8.19 6.14
N SER A 52 -16.49 6.94 6.24
CA SER A 52 -17.45 6.37 5.29
C SER A 52 -18.88 6.86 5.50
N GLY A 53 -19.21 7.46 6.66
CA GLY A 53 -20.53 8.04 6.92
C GLY A 53 -21.70 7.06 6.71
N GLY A 54 -21.47 5.76 6.99
CA GLY A 54 -22.46 4.70 6.81
C GLY A 54 -22.70 4.26 5.36
N LYS A 55 -21.92 4.75 4.40
CA LYS A 55 -21.99 4.32 2.99
C LYS A 55 -20.90 3.29 2.69
N SER A 56 -21.12 2.48 1.66
CA SER A 56 -20.09 1.57 1.14
C SER A 56 -19.06 2.34 0.31
N PHE A 57 -17.79 2.19 0.65
CA PHE A 57 -16.65 2.77 -0.06
C PHE A 57 -15.65 1.68 -0.41
N LEU A 58 -14.97 1.84 -1.55
CA LEU A 58 -13.76 1.08 -1.85
C LEU A 58 -12.57 1.79 -1.20
N VAL A 59 -11.86 1.08 -0.32
CA VAL A 59 -10.71 1.64 0.39
C VAL A 59 -9.43 1.09 -0.21
N TYR A 60 -8.54 1.98 -0.65
CA TYR A 60 -7.19 1.61 -1.09
C TYR A 60 -6.18 1.98 -0.01
N LEU A 61 -5.40 1.00 0.44
CA LEU A 61 -4.23 1.27 1.28
C LEU A 61 -3.08 1.74 0.40
N CYS A 62 -2.62 2.96 0.62
CA CYS A 62 -1.54 3.60 -0.11
C CYS A 62 -0.23 3.40 0.64
N LEU A 63 0.74 2.78 -0.03
CA LEU A 63 2.11 2.69 0.48
C LEU A 63 2.85 3.98 0.09
N PRO A 64 3.54 4.65 1.04
CA PRO A 64 4.41 5.78 0.72
C PRO A 64 5.47 5.37 -0.30
N ALA A 65 5.69 6.20 -1.32
CA ALA A 65 6.60 5.88 -2.43
C ALA A 65 8.04 5.65 -1.93
N GLU A 66 8.45 6.38 -0.89
CA GLU A 66 9.74 6.23 -0.20
C GLU A 66 9.92 4.89 0.51
N ARG A 67 8.84 4.13 0.75
CA ARG A 67 8.87 2.80 1.37
C ARG A 67 8.76 1.65 0.36
N ALA A 68 8.78 1.95 -0.95
CA ALA A 68 8.72 0.97 -2.00
C ALA A 68 9.91 1.10 -2.96
N LEU A 69 10.45 -0.02 -3.42
CA LEU A 69 11.43 -0.06 -4.50
C LEU A 69 10.75 -0.43 -5.81
N ARG A 70 10.94 0.40 -6.85
CA ARG A 70 10.46 0.10 -8.20
C ARG A 70 11.63 -0.01 -9.16
N LYS A 71 11.74 -1.13 -9.87
CA LYS A 71 12.78 -1.40 -10.86
C LYS A 71 12.17 -1.96 -12.14
N THR A 72 12.67 -1.54 -13.30
CA THR A 72 12.31 -2.12 -14.59
C THR A 72 13.40 -3.10 -14.99
N LEU A 73 13.02 -4.35 -15.29
CA LEU A 73 13.93 -5.40 -15.72
C LEU A 73 13.64 -5.78 -17.17
N ARG A 74 14.69 -6.07 -17.94
CA ARG A 74 14.56 -6.68 -19.26
C ARG A 74 14.89 -8.16 -19.12
N LEU A 75 13.91 -9.01 -19.40
CA LEU A 75 14.06 -10.46 -19.31
C LEU A 75 13.71 -11.10 -20.66
N PRO A 76 14.30 -12.25 -21.01
CA PRO A 76 13.91 -13.00 -22.20
C PRO A 76 12.44 -13.40 -22.17
N LEU A 77 11.74 -13.38 -23.30
CA LEU A 77 10.31 -13.75 -23.37
C LEU A 77 10.03 -15.15 -22.77
N ALA A 78 10.95 -16.09 -22.97
CA ALA A 78 10.83 -17.46 -22.46
C ALA A 78 10.69 -17.56 -20.92
N VAL A 79 11.01 -16.51 -20.16
CA VAL A 79 10.84 -16.54 -18.70
C VAL A 79 9.41 -16.30 -18.26
N GLU A 80 8.51 -15.88 -19.16
CA GLU A 80 7.12 -15.57 -18.84
C GLU A 80 6.43 -16.73 -18.12
N GLU A 81 6.65 -17.97 -18.57
CA GLU A 81 6.11 -19.19 -17.97
C GLU A 81 6.55 -19.39 -16.51
N ASN A 82 7.74 -18.88 -16.14
CA ASN A 82 8.35 -19.02 -14.81
C ASN A 82 8.72 -17.66 -14.21
N LEU A 83 7.93 -16.62 -14.50
CA LEU A 83 8.31 -15.23 -14.21
C LEU A 83 8.56 -14.99 -12.72
N ARG A 84 7.69 -15.50 -11.85
CA ARG A 84 7.79 -15.27 -10.41
C ARG A 84 9.06 -15.87 -9.80
N GLN A 85 9.46 -17.06 -10.23
CA GLN A 85 10.69 -17.70 -9.79
C GLN A 85 11.93 -16.98 -10.35
N THR A 86 11.88 -16.59 -11.62
CA THR A 86 12.94 -15.79 -12.25
C THR A 86 13.14 -14.47 -11.52
N LEU A 87 12.05 -13.78 -11.19
CA LEU A 87 12.10 -12.54 -10.41
C LEU A 87 12.63 -12.76 -8.99
N ALA A 88 12.27 -13.85 -8.31
CA ALA A 88 12.83 -14.17 -7.00
C ALA A 88 14.36 -14.27 -7.02
N PHE A 89 14.91 -14.91 -8.06
CA PHE A 89 16.36 -15.00 -8.27
C PHE A 89 16.98 -13.64 -8.63
N GLU A 90 16.31 -12.86 -9.49
CA GLU A 90 16.80 -11.53 -9.87
C GLU A 90 16.69 -10.52 -8.73
N LEU A 91 15.75 -10.64 -7.79
CA LEU A 91 15.62 -9.71 -6.66
C LEU A 91 16.89 -9.64 -5.81
N ASP A 92 17.44 -10.80 -5.45
CA ASP A 92 18.68 -10.90 -4.66
C ASP A 92 19.90 -10.38 -5.44
N ARG A 93 19.89 -10.51 -6.77
CA ARG A 93 20.97 -9.99 -7.63
C ARG A 93 20.86 -8.49 -7.90
N GLN A 94 19.64 -7.96 -7.91
CA GLN A 94 19.33 -6.60 -8.37
C GLN A 94 19.10 -5.62 -7.23
N THR A 95 18.95 -6.10 -6.00
CA THR A 95 18.60 -5.35 -4.80
C THR A 95 19.31 -5.95 -3.58
N PRO A 96 19.53 -5.20 -2.49
CA PRO A 96 20.11 -5.75 -1.26
C PRO A 96 19.11 -6.58 -0.43
N PHE A 97 18.01 -7.04 -1.03
CA PHE A 97 16.92 -7.71 -0.33
C PHE A 97 16.78 -9.15 -0.80
N LYS A 98 16.71 -10.07 0.16
CA LYS A 98 16.35 -11.47 -0.14
C LYS A 98 14.85 -11.60 -0.32
N VAL A 99 14.43 -12.58 -1.11
CA VAL A 99 13.01 -12.80 -1.44
C VAL A 99 12.15 -13.07 -0.19
N GLU A 100 12.71 -13.71 0.85
CA GLU A 100 11.99 -14.01 2.09
C GLU A 100 11.77 -12.77 2.96
N GLN A 101 12.46 -11.67 2.67
CA GLN A 101 12.43 -10.43 3.45
C GLN A 101 11.51 -9.36 2.83
N VAL A 102 10.97 -9.60 1.63
CA VAL A 102 10.20 -8.60 0.90
C VAL A 102 8.92 -9.17 0.31
N TYR A 103 7.90 -8.33 0.25
CA TYR A 103 6.78 -8.53 -0.66
C TYR A 103 7.13 -7.84 -1.98
N PHE A 104 6.91 -8.54 -3.08
CA PHE A 104 7.12 -7.98 -4.42
C PHE A 104 5.96 -8.36 -5.33
N ASP A 105 5.76 -7.50 -6.33
CA ASP A 105 4.80 -7.72 -7.41
C ASP A 105 5.40 -7.18 -8.71
N CYS A 106 4.87 -7.62 -9.84
CA CYS A 106 5.36 -7.22 -11.15
C CYS A 106 4.21 -7.01 -12.14
N ILE A 107 4.43 -6.11 -13.08
CA ILE A 107 3.54 -5.91 -14.22
C ILE A 107 4.37 -6.06 -15.49
N LEU A 108 3.94 -6.97 -16.37
CA LEU A 108 4.47 -7.08 -17.72
C LEU A 108 4.02 -5.86 -18.52
N ARG A 109 4.95 -5.28 -19.27
CA ARG A 109 4.74 -4.07 -20.06
C ARG A 109 5.09 -4.32 -21.52
#